data_AF-A0A6I7PPX6-F1
#
_entry.id   AF-A0A6I7PPX6-F1
#
_cell.length_a   1.000
_cell.length_b   1.000
_cell.length_c   1.000
_cell.angle_alpha   90.00
_cell.angle_beta   90.00
_cell.angle_gamma   90.00
#
_symmetry.space_group_name_H-M   'P 1'
#
loop_
_entity.id
_entity.type
_entity.pdbx_description
1 polymer ?
#
loop_
_entity_poly.entity_id
_entity_poly.type
_entity_poly.pdbx_seq_one_letter_code
_entity_poly.pdbx_strand_id
1 'polypeptide(L)'
;GGESILRMVYLTNDAYMRNPLRRRMWTAGHAHAGVLLILSLVALLYVDSAALSDGLRTLVRIAIPASAIFVPAAFFLSVLPRDTERPNGVIYLAYVGFASLAIGLIVLGVGLLRA
;
A
#
# COMPACT_ATOMS: atom_id res chain seq x y z
N GLY A 1 15.98 11.60 8.64
CA GLY A 1 15.10 10.42 8.51
C GLY A 1 13.68 10.81 8.89
N GLY A 2 12.65 10.10 8.41
CA GLY A 2 11.23 10.53 8.38
C GLY A 2 10.70 11.44 9.52
N GLU A 3 11.11 11.23 10.77
CA GLU A 3 10.85 12.12 11.92
C GLU A 3 11.29 13.59 11.72
N SER A 4 12.39 13.86 11.01
CA SER A 4 12.86 15.21 10.71
C SER A 4 11.96 15.95 9.72
N ILE A 5 11.31 15.22 8.80
CA ILE A 5 10.34 15.78 7.85
C ILE A 5 8.99 15.95 8.53
N LEU A 6 8.58 15.00 9.39
CA LEU A 6 7.42 15.17 10.25
C LEU A 6 7.57 16.44 11.11
N ARG A 7 8.72 16.65 11.76
CA ARG A 7 8.98 17.82 12.61
C ARG A 7 8.95 19.16 11.86
N MET A 8 9.37 19.19 10.59
CA MET A 8 9.29 20.40 9.75
C MET A 8 7.85 20.71 9.31
N VAL A 9 7.05 19.68 9.01
CA VAL A 9 5.61 19.83 8.72
C VAL A 9 4.81 20.21 9.97
N TYR A 10 5.19 19.69 11.14
CA TYR A 10 4.60 20.04 12.45
C TYR A 10 4.66 21.54 12.77
N LEU A 11 5.69 22.25 12.28
CA LEU A 11 5.87 23.68 12.53
C LEU A 11 5.18 24.59 11.51
N THR A 12 4.75 24.04 10.36
CA THR A 12 4.36 24.86 9.19
C THR A 12 2.87 24.75 8.83
N ASN A 13 2.13 23.73 9.31
CA ASN A 13 0.74 23.49 8.88
C ASN A 13 -0.25 23.25 10.04
N ASP A 14 -0.91 24.31 10.48
CA ASP A 14 -2.03 24.30 11.44
C ASP A 14 -3.17 23.34 11.03
N ALA A 15 -3.44 23.22 9.72
CA ALA A 15 -4.47 22.33 9.19
C ALA A 15 -4.16 20.82 9.29
N TYR A 16 -2.89 20.42 9.48
CA TYR A 16 -2.49 19.01 9.69
C TYR A 16 -2.66 18.60 11.16
N MET A 17 -2.52 19.56 12.08
CA MET A 17 -2.66 19.35 13.52
C MET A 17 -4.11 19.22 13.96
N ARG A 18 -5.02 20.00 13.36
CA ARG A 18 -6.43 20.07 13.77
C ARG A 18 -7.22 18.77 13.58
N ASN A 19 -6.83 17.90 12.64
CA ASN A 19 -7.58 16.68 12.35
C ASN A 19 -6.76 15.40 12.69
N PRO A 20 -6.99 14.77 13.85
CA PRO A 20 -6.24 13.59 14.27
C PRO A 20 -6.50 12.37 13.37
N LEU A 21 -7.69 12.24 12.77
CA LEU A 21 -8.00 11.17 11.82
C LEU A 21 -7.12 11.29 10.57
N ARG A 22 -7.06 12.49 9.97
CA ARG A 22 -6.27 12.73 8.75
C ARG A 22 -4.79 12.46 8.97
N ARG A 23 -4.25 12.89 10.12
CA ARG A 23 -2.87 12.59 10.53
C ARG A 23 -2.61 11.08 10.60
N ARG A 24 -3.46 10.32 11.30
CA ARG A 24 -3.30 8.86 11.43
C ARG A 24 -3.39 8.15 10.08
N MET A 25 -4.35 8.52 9.24
CA MET A 25 -4.52 7.91 7.92
C MET A 25 -3.34 8.19 6.99
N TRP A 26 -2.82 9.43 6.96
CA TRP A 26 -1.65 9.72 6.14
C TRP A 26 -0.37 9.07 6.68
N THR A 27 -0.20 8.96 8.01
CA THR A 27 0.87 8.16 8.60
C THR A 27 0.77 6.68 8.17
N ALA A 28 -0.44 6.10 8.21
CA ALA A 28 -0.67 4.74 7.73
C ALA A 28 -0.36 4.60 6.23
N GLY A 29 -0.77 5.57 5.40
CA GLY A 29 -0.45 5.59 3.97
C GLY A 29 1.06 5.57 3.70
N HIS A 30 1.85 6.39 4.42
CA HIS A 30 3.31 6.39 4.29
C HIS A 30 3.96 5.08 4.75
N ALA A 31 3.48 4.51 5.85
CA ALA A 31 3.98 3.25 6.38
C ALA A 31 3.80 2.11 5.36
N HIS A 32 2.63 2.04 4.72
CA HIS A 32 2.33 0.98 3.75
C HIS A 32 2.97 1.22 2.38
N ALA A 33 3.09 2.46 1.90
CA ALA A 33 3.65 2.75 0.58
C ALA A 33 5.08 2.19 0.43
N GLY A 34 5.96 2.47 1.39
CA GLY A 34 7.36 2.02 1.33
C GLY A 34 7.50 0.51 1.43
N VAL A 35 6.87 -0.11 2.44
CA VAL A 35 6.99 -1.56 2.67
C VAL A 35 6.38 -2.38 1.54
N LEU A 36 5.21 -1.97 1.02
CA LEU A 36 4.55 -2.70 -0.08
C LEU A 36 5.30 -2.54 -1.40
N LEU A 37 5.91 -1.37 -1.65
CA LEU A 37 6.76 -1.18 -2.82
C LEU A 37 7.98 -2.08 -2.76
N ILE A 38 8.70 -2.10 -1.63
CA ILE A 38 9.87 -2.97 -1.44
C ILE A 38 9.47 -4.44 -1.59
N LEU A 39 8.39 -4.86 -0.92
CA LEU A 39 7.87 -6.22 -1.04
C LEU A 39 7.55 -6.58 -2.49
N SER A 40 6.98 -5.65 -3.26
CA SER A 40 6.71 -5.84 -4.68
C SER A 40 7.98 -6.07 -5.48
N LEU A 41 8.99 -5.24 -5.28
CA LEU A 41 10.28 -5.38 -5.97
C LEU A 41 10.95 -6.72 -5.63
N VAL A 42 10.96 -7.10 -4.35
CA VAL A 42 11.50 -8.38 -3.90
C VAL A 42 10.73 -9.55 -4.51
N ALA A 43 9.40 -9.53 -4.44
CA ALA A 43 8.57 -10.60 -4.98
C ALA A 43 8.79 -10.80 -6.49
N LEU A 44 8.92 -9.71 -7.24
CA LEU A 44 9.16 -9.74 -8.69
C LEU A 44 10.47 -10.45 -9.07
N LEU A 45 11.49 -10.45 -8.20
CA LEU A 45 12.74 -11.19 -8.45
C LEU A 45 12.53 -12.71 -8.49
N TYR A 46 11.53 -13.21 -7.76
CA TYR A 46 11.28 -14.66 -7.62
C TYR A 46 10.23 -15.19 -8.59
N VAL A 47 9.48 -14.32 -9.23
CA VAL A 47 8.39 -14.70 -10.14
C VAL A 47 8.88 -15.64 -11.25
N ASP A 48 10.08 -15.40 -11.76
CA ASP A 48 10.62 -16.16 -12.88
C ASP A 48 11.16 -17.54 -12.49
N SER A 49 11.50 -17.72 -11.22
CA SER A 49 11.95 -18.98 -10.61
C SER A 49 10.80 -19.84 -10.10
N ALA A 50 9.58 -19.31 -9.99
CA ALA A 50 8.43 -20.04 -9.49
C ALA A 50 7.81 -20.96 -10.56
N ALA A 51 7.33 -22.13 -10.15
CA ALA A 51 6.61 -23.08 -11.00
C ALA A 51 5.16 -22.61 -11.27
N LEU A 52 5.04 -21.56 -12.08
CA LEU A 52 3.78 -20.90 -12.44
C LEU A 52 3.56 -20.93 -13.95
N SER A 53 2.31 -21.09 -14.38
CA SER A 53 1.93 -20.84 -15.78
C SER A 53 2.06 -19.36 -16.13
N ASP A 54 2.15 -19.04 -17.43
CA ASP A 54 2.32 -17.66 -17.90
C ASP A 54 1.21 -16.70 -17.42
N GLY A 55 -0.02 -17.21 -17.33
CA GLY A 55 -1.16 -16.44 -16.80
C GLY A 55 -1.00 -16.10 -15.31
N LEU A 56 -0.58 -17.08 -14.49
CA LEU A 56 -0.32 -16.85 -13.06
C LEU A 56 0.90 -15.95 -12.83
N ARG A 57 1.94 -16.09 -13.67
CA ARG A 57 3.11 -15.21 -13.67
C ARG A 57 2.71 -13.76 -13.91
N THR A 58 1.87 -13.52 -14.92
CA THR A 58 1.34 -12.19 -15.24
C THR A 58 0.46 -11.64 -14.11
N LEU A 59 -0.39 -12.50 -13.53
CA LEU A 59 -1.22 -12.12 -12.39
C LEU A 59 -0.36 -11.63 -11.21
N VAL A 60 0.68 -12.37 -10.81
CA VAL A 60 1.55 -11.97 -9.70
C VAL A 60 2.28 -10.66 -10.00
N ARG A 61 2.76 -10.49 -11.23
CA ARG A 61 3.46 -9.27 -11.69
C ARG A 61 2.60 -8.01 -11.64
N ILE A 62 1.28 -8.14 -11.64
CA ILE A 62 0.34 -7.03 -11.55
C ILE A 62 -0.21 -6.90 -10.12
N ALA A 63 -0.63 -8.02 -9.52
CA ALA A 63 -1.37 -8.03 -8.27
C ALA A 63 -0.55 -7.51 -7.08
N ILE A 64 0.73 -7.87 -6.99
CA ILE A 64 1.59 -7.43 -5.88
C ILE A 64 1.91 -5.93 -6.01
N PRO A 65 2.44 -5.43 -7.15
CA PRO A 65 2.71 -3.99 -7.31
C PRO A 65 1.45 -3.12 -7.22
N ALA A 66 0.29 -3.61 -7.67
CA ALA A 66 -0.98 -2.88 -7.56
C ALA A 66 -1.32 -2.53 -6.10
N SER A 67 -0.99 -3.40 -5.15
CA SER A 67 -1.21 -3.15 -3.72
C SER A 67 -0.42 -1.94 -3.20
N ALA A 68 0.81 -1.74 -3.70
CA ALA A 68 1.67 -0.62 -3.33
C ALA A 68 1.13 0.73 -3.82
N ILE A 69 0.15 0.72 -4.73
CA ILE A 69 -0.56 1.90 -5.22
C ILE A 69 -1.91 2.04 -4.50
N PHE A 70 -2.72 0.99 -4.52
CA PHE A 70 -4.10 1.02 -4.03
C PHE A 70 -4.21 1.29 -2.53
N VAL A 71 -3.36 0.64 -1.72
CA VAL A 71 -3.39 0.80 -0.26
C VAL A 71 -3.06 2.24 0.15
N PRO A 72 -1.92 2.84 -0.24
CA PRO A 72 -1.65 4.23 0.12
C PRO A 72 -2.62 5.22 -0.52
N ALA A 73 -3.07 4.99 -1.77
CA ALA A 73 -4.08 5.84 -2.39
C ALA A 73 -5.39 5.87 -1.57
N ALA A 74 -5.83 4.72 -1.05
CA ALA A 74 -7.00 4.64 -0.17
C ALA A 74 -6.83 5.49 1.09
N PHE A 75 -5.66 5.39 1.75
CA PHE A 75 -5.39 6.13 2.98
C PHE A 75 -5.24 7.65 2.76
N PHE A 76 -4.68 8.08 1.64
CA PHE A 76 -4.53 9.51 1.35
C PHE A 76 -5.84 10.15 0.89
N LEU A 77 -6.53 9.52 -0.07
CA LEU A 77 -7.70 10.09 -0.75
C LEU A 77 -8.99 9.96 0.08
N SER A 78 -9.06 8.99 0.99
CA SER A 78 -10.26 8.81 1.83
C SER A 78 -10.51 9.94 2.84
N VAL A 79 -9.50 10.76 3.12
CA VAL A 79 -9.55 11.85 4.09
C VAL A 79 -9.05 13.17 3.51
N LEU A 80 -9.22 13.39 2.21
CA LEU A 80 -8.72 14.58 1.53
C LEU A 80 -9.25 15.92 2.10
N PRO A 81 -10.55 16.07 2.46
CA PRO A 81 -11.06 17.27 3.13
C PRO A 81 -10.46 17.49 4.52
N ARG A 82 -10.24 18.76 4.90
CA ARG A 82 -9.49 19.11 6.13
C ARG A 82 -10.27 18.81 7.41
N ASP A 83 -11.58 18.89 7.34
CA ASP A 83 -12.60 18.73 8.38
C ASP A 83 -13.24 17.32 8.40
N THR A 84 -12.67 16.37 7.66
CA THR A 84 -13.16 14.99 7.60
C THR A 84 -13.23 14.32 8.97
N GLU A 85 -14.43 13.92 9.41
CA GLU A 85 -14.61 13.14 10.64
C GLU A 85 -14.60 11.62 10.42
N ARG A 86 -14.77 11.17 9.17
CA ARG A 86 -14.76 9.75 8.78
C ARG A 86 -14.23 9.55 7.36
N PRO A 87 -13.50 8.46 7.07
CA PRO A 87 -13.04 8.17 5.71
C PRO A 87 -14.23 8.06 4.73
N ASN A 88 -14.07 8.60 3.52
CA ASN A 88 -15.02 8.40 2.44
C ASN A 88 -14.89 6.99 1.81
N GLY A 89 -15.76 6.66 0.85
CA GLY A 89 -15.79 5.34 0.20
C GLY A 89 -14.49 4.91 -0.50
N VAL A 90 -13.56 5.81 -0.80
CA VAL A 90 -12.25 5.46 -1.36
C VAL A 90 -11.43 4.57 -0.42
N ILE A 91 -11.76 4.53 0.88
CA ILE A 91 -11.13 3.60 1.83
C ILE A 91 -11.32 2.12 1.41
N TYR A 92 -12.36 1.78 0.65
CA TYR A 92 -12.57 0.43 0.14
C TYR A 92 -11.44 -0.04 -0.80
N LEU A 93 -10.71 0.89 -1.42
CA LEU A 93 -9.53 0.59 -2.23
C LEU A 93 -8.40 -0.06 -1.41
N ALA A 94 -8.35 0.18 -0.08
CA ALA A 94 -7.40 -0.50 0.79
C ALA A 94 -7.67 -2.01 0.83
N TYR A 95 -8.94 -2.41 0.94
CA TYR A 95 -9.34 -3.82 0.92
C TYR A 95 -9.02 -4.48 -0.41
N VAL A 96 -9.28 -3.79 -1.53
CA VAL A 96 -8.89 -4.27 -2.87
C VAL A 96 -7.39 -4.44 -2.97
N GLY A 97 -6.61 -3.46 -2.48
CA GLY A 97 -5.15 -3.51 -2.45
C GLY A 97 -4.60 -4.68 -1.63
N PHE A 98 -5.10 -4.88 -0.40
CA PHE A 98 -4.67 -6.00 0.44
C PHE A 98 -5.14 -7.36 -0.08
N ALA A 99 -6.33 -7.46 -0.66
CA ALA A 99 -6.79 -8.68 -1.30
C ALA A 99 -5.91 -9.03 -2.52
N SER A 100 -5.58 -8.05 -3.35
CA SER A 100 -4.66 -8.20 -4.48
C SER A 100 -3.29 -8.68 -4.02
N LEU A 101 -2.74 -8.09 -2.96
CA LEU A 101 -1.48 -8.53 -2.35
C LEU A 101 -1.55 -9.98 -1.86
N ALA A 102 -2.59 -10.33 -1.10
CA ALA A 102 -2.75 -11.66 -0.53
C ALA A 102 -2.84 -12.72 -1.62
N ILE A 103 -3.63 -12.49 -2.66
CA ILE A 103 -3.74 -13.40 -3.82
C ILE A 103 -2.37 -13.54 -4.49
N GLY A 104 -1.67 -12.43 -4.77
CA GLY A 104 -0.37 -12.46 -5.40
C GLY A 104 0.69 -13.23 -4.60
N LEU A 105 0.75 -13.01 -3.29
CA LEU A 105 1.68 -13.69 -2.39
C LEU A 105 1.36 -15.18 -2.23
N ILE A 106 0.08 -15.55 -2.14
CA ILE A 106 -0.33 -16.96 -2.06
C ILE A 106 0.06 -17.69 -3.34
N VAL A 107 -0.26 -17.12 -4.51
CA VAL A 107 0.08 -17.71 -5.80
C VAL A 107 1.59 -17.86 -5.95
N LEU A 108 2.36 -16.80 -5.67
CA LEU A 108 3.81 -16.84 -5.73
C LEU A 108 4.40 -17.86 -4.75
N GLY A 109 3.95 -17.86 -3.49
CA GLY A 109 4.42 -18.77 -2.46
C GLY A 109 4.16 -20.23 -2.81
N VAL A 110 2.96 -20.56 -3.29
CA VAL A 110 2.65 -21.91 -3.78
C VAL A 110 3.52 -22.29 -4.98
N GLY A 111 3.76 -21.36 -5.91
CA GLY A 111 4.63 -21.59 -7.06
C GLY A 111 6.09 -21.84 -6.67
N LEU A 112 6.59 -21.15 -5.64
CA LEU A 112 7.95 -21.33 -5.11
C LEU A 112 8.10 -22.64 -4.34
N LEU A 113 7.08 -23.07 -3.58
CA LEU A 113 7.11 -24.34 -2.86
C LEU A 113 7.03 -25.57 -3.77
N ARG A 114 6.63 -25.38 -5.03
CA ARG A 114 6.52 -26.44 -6.05
C ARG A 114 7.70 -26.49 -7.03
N ALA A 115 8.53 -25.44 -7.04
CA ALA A 115 9.70 -25.34 -7.91
C ALA A 115 10.84 -26.20 -7.37
#